data_AF-E9PK08-F1
#
_entry.id   AF-E9PK08-F1
#
_cell.length_a   1.000
_cell.length_b   1.000
_cell.length_c   1.000
_cell.angle_alpha   90.00
_cell.angle_beta   90.00
_cell.angle_gamma   90.00
#
_symmetry.space_group_name_H-M   'P 1'
#
loop_
_entity.id
_entity.type
_entity.pdbx_description
1 polymer ?
#
loop_
_entity_poly.entity_id
_entity_poly.type
_entity_poly.pdbx_seq_one_letter_code
_entity_poly.pdbx_strand_id
1 'polypeptide(L)'
;MNDRLGEDESLLMKLYSFLLNDSPLNPLLASFFSKVLSILISRKPEQIVDFLKKKHDFVDLIIKHIGTSAIMDLLLRLLTCIEPPQPRQDVLNWLNEEKIIQRLVEIVHPSQEEDRHSNASQSLCEIVRLSRDQMLQIQN
;
A
#
# COMPACT_ATOMS: atom_id res chain seq x y z
N MET A 1 21.35 6.39 8.20
CA MET A 1 20.26 7.37 7.98
C MET A 1 18.88 6.70 8.02
N ASN A 2 18.68 5.57 7.34
CA ASN A 2 17.39 4.85 7.38
C ASN A 2 16.99 4.29 8.76
N ASP A 3 17.94 3.96 9.63
CA ASP A 3 17.61 3.30 10.92
C ASP A 3 16.90 4.24 11.91
N ARG A 4 17.24 5.54 11.89
CA ARG A 4 16.57 6.59 12.69
C ARG A 4 15.17 6.91 12.18
N LEU A 5 14.92 6.72 10.88
CA LEU A 5 13.66 7.14 10.26
C LEU A 5 12.49 6.25 10.66
N GLY A 6 12.75 4.96 10.94
CA GLY A 6 11.71 4.04 11.43
C GLY A 6 11.35 4.25 12.91
N GLU A 7 12.24 4.85 13.70
CA GLU A 7 12.08 5.00 15.16
C GLU A 7 11.53 6.37 15.57
N ASP A 8 11.70 7.37 14.72
CA ASP A 8 11.24 8.73 14.97
C ASP A 8 9.87 8.96 14.32
N GLU A 9 8.82 8.93 15.14
CA GLU A 9 7.45 9.15 14.69
C GLU A 9 7.29 10.51 13.96
N SER A 10 8.08 11.53 14.31
CA SER A 10 8.03 12.82 13.64
C SER A 10 8.56 12.76 12.19
N LEU A 11 9.56 11.92 11.94
CA LEU A 11 10.09 11.69 10.59
C LEU A 11 9.14 10.82 9.77
N LEU A 12 8.53 9.80 10.39
CA LEU A 12 7.46 9.02 9.75
C LEU A 12 6.27 9.89 9.38
N MET A 13 5.87 10.82 10.26
CA MET A 13 4.82 11.79 9.96
C MET A 13 5.18 12.74 8.82
N LYS A 14 6.44 13.20 8.74
CA LYS A 14 6.89 14.00 7.60
C LYS A 14 6.82 13.22 6.29
N LEU A 15 7.29 11.96 6.29
CA LEU A 15 7.18 11.10 5.11
C LEU A 15 5.71 10.88 4.73
N TYR A 16 4.87 10.53 5.70
CA TYR A 16 3.43 10.31 5.54
C TYR A 16 2.70 11.53 4.98
N SER A 17 3.08 12.74 5.40
CA SER A 17 2.46 13.99 4.95
C SER A 17 2.50 14.19 3.43
N PHE A 18 3.39 13.48 2.71
CA PHE A 18 3.40 13.46 1.26
C PHE A 18 2.07 12.97 0.68
N LEU A 19 1.40 12.01 1.33
CA LEU A 19 0.09 11.50 0.91
C LEU A 19 -1.04 12.50 1.14
N LEU A 20 -0.87 13.47 2.04
CA LEU A 20 -1.90 14.48 2.33
C LEU A 20 -2.05 15.53 1.23
N ASN A 21 -1.12 15.59 0.27
CA ASN A 21 -1.24 16.47 -0.89
C ASN A 21 -2.44 16.10 -1.76
N ASP A 22 -2.83 17.03 -2.62
CA ASP A 22 -3.86 16.78 -3.62
C ASP A 22 -3.38 15.84 -4.71
N SER A 23 -4.34 15.09 -5.26
CA SER A 23 -4.08 14.21 -6.39
C SER A 23 -4.08 15.04 -7.67
N PRO A 24 -3.23 14.73 -8.67
CA PRO A 24 -2.24 13.66 -8.66
C PRO A 24 -0.94 14.06 -7.95
N LEU A 25 -0.28 13.08 -7.32
CA LEU A 25 1.07 13.26 -6.79
C LEU A 25 2.07 13.39 -7.94
N ASN A 26 3.17 14.11 -7.70
CA ASN A 26 4.28 14.13 -8.64
C ASN A 26 4.86 12.70 -8.78
N PRO A 27 4.88 12.09 -9.98
CA PRO A 27 5.26 10.68 -10.14
C PRO A 27 6.69 10.36 -9.69
N LEU A 28 7.64 11.28 -9.89
CA LEU A 28 9.03 11.10 -9.49
C LEU A 28 9.15 11.11 -7.96
N LEU A 29 8.54 12.09 -7.30
CA LEU A 29 8.53 12.15 -5.83
C LEU A 29 7.76 10.96 -5.23
N ALA A 30 6.66 10.54 -5.85
CA ALA A 30 5.91 9.36 -5.43
C ALA A 30 6.76 8.08 -5.53
N SER A 31 7.60 7.97 -6.55
CA SER A 31 8.54 6.86 -6.71
C SER A 31 9.59 6.83 -5.59
N PHE A 32 10.14 7.99 -5.23
CA PHE A 32 11.04 8.10 -4.07
C PHE A 32 10.34 7.79 -2.75
N PHE A 33 9.16 8.36 -2.52
CA PHE A 33 8.34 8.10 -1.34
C PHE A 33 8.06 6.59 -1.20
N SER A 34 7.53 5.97 -2.25
CA SER A 34 7.20 4.54 -2.30
C SER A 34 8.45 3.69 -2.08
N LYS A 35 9.59 4.06 -2.66
CA LYS A 35 10.87 3.36 -2.42
C LYS A 35 11.30 3.43 -0.96
N VAL A 36 11.27 4.62 -0.35
CA VAL A 36 11.67 4.83 1.05
C VAL A 36 10.74 4.04 1.98
N LEU A 37 9.43 4.20 1.83
CA LEU A 37 8.46 3.56 2.72
C LEU A 37 8.56 2.03 2.63
N SER A 38 8.73 1.46 1.44
CA SER A 38 8.92 0.02 1.34
C SER A 38 10.24 -0.48 1.89
N ILE A 39 11.35 0.30 1.80
CA ILE A 39 12.59 -0.06 2.49
C ILE A 39 12.34 -0.12 4.01
N LEU A 40 11.56 0.82 4.55
CA LEU A 40 11.20 0.83 5.97
C LEU A 40 10.34 -0.37 6.33
N ILE A 41 9.31 -0.69 5.53
CA ILE A 41 8.47 -1.88 5.71
C ILE A 41 9.32 -3.15 5.71
N SER A 42 10.26 -3.31 4.77
CA SER A 42 11.13 -4.49 4.73
C SER A 42 12.09 -4.59 5.92
N ARG A 43 12.53 -3.45 6.49
CA ARG A 43 13.46 -3.45 7.61
C ARG A 43 12.78 -3.58 8.96
N LYS A 44 11.60 -2.99 9.13
CA LYS A 44 10.86 -2.88 10.39
C LYS A 44 9.34 -3.02 10.15
N PRO A 45 8.87 -4.19 9.67
CA PRO A 45 7.50 -4.36 9.20
C PRO A 45 6.48 -4.04 10.29
N GLU A 46 6.63 -4.61 11.49
CA GLU A 46 5.70 -4.40 12.62
C GLU A 46 5.56 -2.92 12.99
N GLN A 47 6.69 -2.23 13.24
CA GLN A 47 6.68 -0.82 13.63
C GLN A 47 6.04 0.09 12.57
N ILE A 48 6.36 -0.14 11.29
CA ILE A 48 5.85 0.71 10.21
C ILE A 48 4.38 0.41 9.94
N VAL A 49 3.98 -0.86 9.94
CA VAL A 49 2.57 -1.25 9.79
C VAL A 49 1.73 -0.71 10.94
N ASP A 50 2.18 -0.82 12.18
CA ASP A 50 1.48 -0.27 13.34
C ASP A 50 1.32 1.25 13.25
N PHE A 51 2.35 1.95 12.76
CA PHE A 51 2.25 3.38 12.48
C PHE A 51 1.16 3.67 11.44
N LEU A 52 1.13 2.94 10.32
CA LEU A 52 0.15 3.12 9.25
C LEU A 52 -1.28 2.77 9.72
N LYS A 53 -1.46 1.70 10.49
CA LYS A 53 -2.76 1.28 11.05
C LYS A 53 -3.35 2.32 12.01
N LYS A 54 -2.52 3.10 12.70
CA LYS A 54 -2.95 4.24 13.53
C LYS A 54 -3.44 5.44 12.71
N LYS A 55 -3.20 5.47 11.40
CA LYS A 55 -3.68 6.52 10.49
C LYS A 55 -4.93 6.02 9.77
N HIS A 56 -6.10 6.34 10.34
CA HIS A 56 -7.40 5.89 9.82
C HIS A 56 -7.65 6.29 8.35
N ASP A 57 -7.03 7.36 7.89
CA ASP A 57 -7.08 7.88 6.52
C ASP A 57 -6.05 7.26 5.58
N PHE A 58 -5.14 6.41 6.04
CA PHE A 58 -4.07 5.87 5.17
C PHE A 58 -4.63 5.14 3.94
N VAL A 59 -5.61 4.24 4.13
CA VAL A 59 -6.19 3.50 2.99
C VAL A 59 -6.96 4.44 2.07
N ASP A 60 -7.68 5.42 2.63
CA ASP A 60 -8.36 6.46 1.83
C ASP A 60 -7.36 7.22 0.94
N LEU A 61 -6.18 7.57 1.49
CA LEU A 61 -5.14 8.27 0.75
C LEU A 61 -4.48 7.40 -0.31
N ILE A 62 -4.25 6.11 -0.04
CA ILE A 62 -3.78 5.17 -1.06
C ILE A 62 -4.77 5.10 -2.23
N ILE A 63 -6.06 5.05 -1.93
CA ILE A 63 -7.13 5.03 -2.94
C ILE A 63 -7.23 6.37 -3.69
N LYS A 64 -7.12 7.51 -3.00
CA LYS A 64 -7.08 8.86 -3.59
C LYS A 64 -5.98 8.97 -4.66
N HIS A 65 -4.82 8.36 -4.39
CA HIS A 65 -3.61 8.50 -5.20
C HIS A 65 -3.31 7.29 -6.09
N ILE A 66 -4.23 6.34 -6.21
CA ILE A 66 -4.00 5.08 -6.93
C ILE A 66 -3.67 5.27 -8.42
N GLY A 67 -4.05 6.41 -9.01
CA GLY A 67 -3.68 6.78 -10.38
C GLY A 67 -2.17 6.97 -10.57
N THR A 68 -1.41 7.25 -9.51
CA THR A 68 0.06 7.25 -9.57
C THR A 68 0.59 5.84 -9.34
N SER A 69 1.18 5.20 -10.36
CA SER A 69 1.61 3.79 -10.31
C SER A 69 2.54 3.45 -9.14
N ALA A 70 3.40 4.38 -8.71
CA ALA A 70 4.25 4.17 -7.54
C ALA A 70 3.46 3.94 -6.23
N ILE A 71 2.24 4.47 -6.12
CA ILE A 71 1.33 4.26 -4.99
C ILE A 71 0.62 2.92 -5.12
N MET A 72 0.22 2.54 -6.34
CA MET A 72 -0.27 1.18 -6.62
C MET A 72 0.77 0.12 -6.22
N ASP A 73 2.02 0.31 -6.63
CA ASP A 73 3.12 -0.60 -6.29
C ASP A 73 3.37 -0.67 -4.77
N LEU A 74 3.15 0.44 -4.05
CA LEU A 74 3.24 0.45 -2.59
C LEU A 74 2.12 -0.40 -1.95
N LEU A 75 0.89 -0.30 -2.46
CA LEU A 75 -0.24 -1.13 -2.02
C LEU A 75 0.08 -2.62 -2.24
N LEU A 76 0.54 -2.99 -3.43
CA LEU A 76 0.93 -4.38 -3.74
C LEU A 76 2.08 -4.86 -2.86
N ARG A 77 3.02 -3.98 -2.51
CA ARG A 77 4.12 -4.31 -1.58
C ARG A 77 3.64 -4.55 -0.15
N LEU A 78 2.64 -3.82 0.34
CA LEU A 78 2.01 -4.11 1.64
C LEU A 78 1.38 -5.50 1.68
N LEU A 79 0.80 -5.95 0.55
CA LEU A 79 0.17 -7.26 0.43
C LEU A 79 1.17 -8.43 0.35
N THR A 80 2.40 -8.18 -0.12
CA THR A 80 3.34 -9.23 -0.54
C THR A 80 4.64 -9.28 0.25
N CYS A 81 5.22 -8.14 0.61
CA CYS A 81 6.60 -8.04 1.08
C CYS A 81 6.74 -8.05 2.61
N ILE A 82 5.67 -8.37 3.33
CA ILE A 82 5.70 -8.50 4.79
C ILE A 82 6.02 -9.96 5.11
N GLU A 83 7.08 -10.17 5.87
CA GLU A 83 7.53 -11.45 6.42
C GLU A 83 7.68 -11.27 7.94
N PRO A 84 7.41 -12.27 8.81
CA PRO A 84 6.92 -13.65 8.61
C PRO A 84 5.41 -13.78 8.24
N PRO A 85 4.86 -15.01 8.07
CA PRO A 85 3.47 -15.22 7.64
C PRO A 85 2.40 -14.56 8.53
N GLN A 86 2.61 -14.50 9.85
CA GLN A 86 1.62 -13.95 10.78
C GLN A 86 1.43 -12.41 10.62
N PRO A 87 2.48 -11.57 10.68
CA PRO A 87 2.34 -10.15 10.37
C PRO A 87 1.74 -9.86 9.00
N ARG A 88 2.05 -10.69 8.00
CA ARG A 88 1.40 -10.60 6.68
C ARG A 88 -0.10 -10.80 6.79
N GLN A 89 -0.55 -11.86 7.46
CA GLN A 89 -1.98 -12.14 7.66
C GLN A 89 -2.67 -10.99 8.39
N ASP A 90 -2.03 -10.38 9.38
CA ASP A 90 -2.58 -9.24 10.13
C ASP A 90 -2.77 -7.99 9.25
N VAL A 91 -1.87 -7.78 8.28
CA VAL A 91 -2.01 -6.71 7.27
C VAL A 91 -3.11 -7.02 6.27
N LEU A 92 -3.21 -8.27 5.81
CA LEU A 92 -4.31 -8.69 4.92
C LEU A 92 -5.67 -8.52 5.59
N ASN A 93 -5.79 -8.93 6.85
CA ASN A 93 -7.01 -8.77 7.64
C ASN A 93 -7.37 -7.29 7.80
N TRP A 94 -6.40 -6.44 8.13
CA TRP A 94 -6.61 -4.99 8.24
C TRP A 94 -7.06 -4.36 6.90
N LEU A 95 -6.40 -4.67 5.79
CA LEU A 95 -6.79 -4.15 4.48
C LEU A 95 -8.19 -4.64 4.06
N ASN A 96 -8.58 -5.85 4.49
CA ASN A 96 -9.92 -6.37 4.30
C ASN A 96 -10.97 -5.64 5.16
N GLU A 97 -10.66 -5.33 6.42
CA GLU A 97 -11.51 -4.49 7.30
C GLU A 97 -11.72 -3.09 6.70
N GLU A 98 -10.66 -2.54 6.08
CA GLU A 98 -10.68 -1.29 5.32
C GLU A 98 -11.37 -1.41 3.96
N LYS A 99 -11.91 -2.59 3.62
CA LYS A 99 -12.66 -2.86 2.37
C LYS A 99 -11.87 -2.54 1.10
N ILE A 100 -10.57 -2.85 1.09
CA ILE A 100 -9.69 -2.51 -0.04
C ILE A 100 -10.20 -3.04 -1.38
N ILE A 101 -10.74 -4.26 -1.40
CA ILE A 101 -11.25 -4.88 -2.64
C ILE A 101 -12.45 -4.11 -3.17
N GLN A 102 -13.41 -3.79 -2.30
CA GLN A 102 -14.62 -3.06 -2.68
C GLN A 102 -14.27 -1.67 -3.18
N ARG A 103 -13.37 -0.96 -2.49
CA ARG A 103 -12.89 0.37 -2.91
C ARG A 103 -12.18 0.32 -4.27
N LEU A 104 -11.37 -0.70 -4.53
CA LEU A 104 -10.74 -0.89 -5.84
C LEU A 104 -11.79 -1.17 -6.94
N VAL A 105 -12.78 -2.01 -6.65
CA VAL A 105 -13.88 -2.32 -7.59
C VAL A 105 -14.68 -1.07 -7.96
N GLU A 106 -14.95 -0.18 -7.00
CA GLU A 106 -15.64 1.11 -7.25
C GLU A 106 -14.87 2.04 -8.20
N ILE A 107 -13.54 1.91 -8.28
CA ILE A 107 -12.68 2.68 -9.19
C ILE A 107 -12.65 2.08 -10.60
N VAL A 108 -12.98 0.79 -10.75
CA VAL A 108 -13.06 0.14 -12.06
C VAL A 108 -14.39 0.54 -12.73
N HIS A 109 -14.44 1.77 -13.24
CA HIS A 109 -15.60 2.34 -13.89
C HIS A 109 -15.20 3.17 -15.12
N PRO A 110 -15.97 3.16 -16.23
CA PRO A 110 -15.63 3.92 -17.43
C PRO A 110 -15.58 5.44 -17.26
N SER A 111 -16.19 5.97 -16.20
CA SER A 111 -16.18 7.41 -15.89
C SER A 111 -14.99 7.85 -15.03
N GLN A 112 -14.12 6.92 -14.62
CA GLN A 112 -12.92 7.24 -13.85
C GLN A 112 -11.78 7.62 -14.80
N GLU A 113 -10.78 8.33 -14.27
CA GLU A 113 -9.54 8.62 -15.01
C GLU A 113 -8.86 7.31 -15.44
N GLU A 114 -8.27 7.32 -16.65
CA GLU A 114 -7.67 6.13 -17.26
C GLU A 114 -6.63 5.46 -16.36
N ASP A 115 -5.70 6.24 -15.79
CA ASP A 115 -4.67 5.72 -14.89
C ASP A 115 -5.25 5.10 -13.61
N ARG A 116 -6.30 5.72 -13.04
CA ARG A 116 -6.96 5.19 -11.85
C ARG A 116 -7.67 3.88 -12.15
N HIS A 117 -8.42 3.84 -13.26
CA HIS A 117 -9.12 2.65 -13.72
C HIS A 117 -8.14 1.50 -13.99
N SER A 118 -7.07 1.78 -14.74
CA SER A 118 -6.06 0.81 -15.12
C SER A 118 -5.32 0.25 -13.89
N ASN A 119 -4.84 1.13 -13.00
CA ASN A 119 -4.12 0.72 -11.81
C ASN A 119 -5.01 -0.05 -10.82
N ALA A 120 -6.27 0.34 -10.65
CA ALA A 120 -7.21 -0.41 -9.82
C ALA A 120 -7.49 -1.81 -10.38
N SER A 121 -7.72 -1.90 -11.70
CA SER A 121 -7.94 -3.18 -12.40
C SER A 121 -6.73 -4.10 -12.27
N GLN A 122 -5.53 -3.57 -12.49
CA GLN A 122 -4.29 -4.32 -12.34
C GLN A 122 -4.07 -4.77 -10.89
N SER A 123 -4.34 -3.91 -9.91
CA SER A 123 -4.24 -4.26 -8.50
C SER A 123 -5.13 -5.45 -8.14
N LEU A 124 -6.38 -5.45 -8.61
CA LEU A 124 -7.31 -6.56 -8.39
C LEU A 124 -6.81 -7.86 -9.03
N CYS A 125 -6.32 -7.81 -10.27
CA CYS A 125 -5.73 -8.96 -10.94
C CYS A 125 -4.54 -9.53 -10.16
N GLU A 126 -3.64 -8.66 -9.71
CA GLU A 126 -2.47 -9.05 -8.93
C GLU A 126 -2.86 -9.64 -7.58
N ILE A 127 -3.83 -9.06 -6.86
CA ILE A 127 -4.33 -9.62 -5.61
C ILE A 127 -4.86 -11.04 -5.82
N VAL A 128 -5.68 -11.27 -6.84
CA VAL A 128 -6.22 -12.60 -7.16
C VAL A 128 -5.10 -13.60 -7.48
N ARG A 129 -4.10 -13.17 -8.27
CA ARG A 129 -2.92 -13.99 -8.61
C ARG A 129 -2.15 -14.38 -7.35
N LEU A 130 -1.84 -13.40 -6.50
CA LEU A 130 -1.07 -13.59 -5.26
C LEU A 130 -1.79 -14.49 -4.26
N SER A 131 -3.11 -14.33 -4.09
CA SER A 131 -3.90 -15.21 -3.23
C SER A 131 -3.89 -16.65 -3.70
N ARG A 132 -3.94 -16.88 -5.03
CA ARG A 132 -3.84 -18.22 -5.60
C ARG A 132 -2.47 -18.84 -5.38
N ASP A 133 -1.40 -18.08 -5.63
CA ASP A 133 -0.02 -18.54 -5.46
C ASP A 133 0.25 -18.94 -3.99
N GLN A 134 -0.29 -18.18 -3.03
CA GLN A 134 -0.20 -18.52 -1.60
C GLN A 134 -0.96 -19.81 -1.25
N MET A 135 -2.17 -20.02 -1.78
CA MET A 135 -2.92 -21.27 -1.57
C MET A 135 -2.15 -22.50 -2.06
N LEU A 136 -1.48 -22.39 -3.22
CA LEU A 136 -0.69 -23.48 -3.78
C LEU A 136 0.55 -23.81 -2.94
N GLN A 137 1.17 -22.82 -2.30
CA GLN A 137 2.29 -23.05 -1.40
C GLN A 137 1.90 -23.77 -0.10
N ILE A 138 0.66 -23.61 0.38
CA ILE A 138 0.16 -24.29 1.59
C ILE A 138 -0.16 -25.77 1.31
N GLN A 139 -0.45 -26.12 0.05
CA GLN A 139 -0.83 -27.49 -0.36
C GLN A 139 0.36 -28.39 -0.71
N ASN A 140 1.59 -27.86 -0.77
CA ASN A 140 2.82 -28.60 -1.05
C ASN A 140 3.70 -28.69 0.20
#